data_AF-A0A3D8HHF6-F1
#
_entry.id   AF-A0A3D8HHF6-F1
#
_cell.length_a   1.000
_cell.length_b   1.000
_cell.length_c   1.000
_cell.angle_alpha   90.00
_cell.angle_beta   90.00
_cell.angle_gamma   90.00
#
_symmetry.space_group_name_H-M   'P 1'
#
loop_
_entity.id
_entity.type
_entity.pdbx_description
1 polymer ?
#
loop_
_entity_poly.entity_id
_entity_poly.type
_entity_poly.pdbx_seq_one_letter_code
_entity_poly.pdbx_strand_id
1 'polypeptide(L)'
;MNINIKHIIMNTSIATNRIKRFINSFPEIWYITLFSLLVISDIACLFTSGWHSGNTVTTLVSLAIVILLLMQLFRNNTWSRFLLGTIFTFGSLFMFLALLSEYSEFPLGTEPGAITLLAVGIPLIGFSFLMGGKMLLKGIRNMYAC
;
A
#
# COMPACT_ATOMS: atom_id res chain seq x y z
N MET A 1 46.50 -4.41 -6.88
CA MET A 1 45.54 -5.21 -6.08
C MET A 1 44.58 -4.36 -5.22
N ASN A 2 45.01 -3.23 -4.64
CA ASN A 2 44.18 -2.36 -3.76
C ASN A 2 43.00 -1.66 -4.47
N ILE A 3 43.19 -1.23 -5.72
CA ILE A 3 42.16 -0.51 -6.52
C ILE A 3 40.92 -1.40 -6.80
N ASN A 4 41.13 -2.69 -7.02
CA ASN A 4 40.06 -3.63 -7.34
C ASN A 4 39.16 -3.88 -6.11
N ILE A 5 39.76 -3.98 -4.91
CA ILE A 5 39.04 -4.14 -3.64
C ILE A 5 38.19 -2.90 -3.33
N LYS A 6 38.73 -1.68 -3.50
CA LYS A 6 37.94 -0.45 -3.31
C LYS A 6 36.74 -0.35 -4.25
N HIS A 7 36.92 -0.73 -5.52
CA HIS A 7 35.84 -0.71 -6.50
C HIS A 7 34.72 -1.71 -6.15
N ILE A 8 35.09 -2.92 -5.70
CA ILE A 8 34.14 -3.94 -5.24
C ILE A 8 33.38 -3.46 -3.98
N ILE A 9 34.07 -2.87 -3.00
CA ILE A 9 33.44 -2.32 -1.77
C ILE A 9 32.51 -1.14 -2.10
N MET A 10 32.91 -0.26 -3.03
CA MET A 10 32.10 0.87 -3.45
C MET A 10 30.83 0.42 -4.18
N ASN A 11 30.94 -0.54 -5.11
CA ASN A 11 29.77 -1.08 -5.82
C ASN A 11 28.81 -1.83 -4.90
N THR A 12 29.34 -2.60 -3.93
CA THR A 12 28.50 -3.29 -2.95
C THR A 12 27.77 -2.30 -2.03
N SER A 13 28.44 -1.26 -1.53
CA SER A 13 27.81 -0.19 -0.74
C SER A 13 26.68 0.55 -1.51
N ILE A 14 26.91 0.86 -2.78
CA ILE A 14 25.90 1.51 -3.65
C ILE A 14 24.70 0.57 -3.85
N ALA A 15 24.93 -0.72 -4.12
CA ALA A 15 23.87 -1.70 -4.30
C ALA A 15 23.02 -1.86 -3.01
N THR A 16 23.67 -1.99 -1.84
CA THR A 16 22.99 -2.10 -0.56
C THR A 16 22.14 -0.87 -0.26
N ASN A 17 22.64 0.34 -0.55
CA ASN A 17 21.89 1.58 -0.36
C ASN A 17 20.66 1.68 -1.28
N ARG A 18 20.78 1.23 -2.54
CA ARG A 18 19.64 1.18 -3.48
C ARG A 18 18.56 0.20 -3.00
N ILE A 19 18.94 -1.00 -2.59
CA ILE A 19 18.01 -2.02 -2.07
C ILE A 19 17.31 -1.50 -0.81
N LYS A 20 18.06 -0.90 0.12
CA LYS A 20 17.49 -0.30 1.34
C LYS A 20 16.48 0.81 1.01
N ARG A 21 16.77 1.65 0.02
CA ARG A 21 15.83 2.69 -0.45
C ARG A 21 14.56 2.09 -1.04
N PHE A 22 14.69 1.05 -1.86
CA PHE A 22 13.54 0.34 -2.45
C PHE A 22 12.65 -0.33 -1.39
N ILE A 23 13.24 -1.09 -0.46
CA ILE A 23 12.51 -1.75 0.64
C ILE A 23 11.80 -0.71 1.51
N ASN A 24 12.40 0.46 1.73
CA ASN A 24 11.79 1.52 2.50
C ASN A 24 10.61 2.19 1.79
N SER A 25 10.58 2.15 0.46
CA SER A 25 9.50 2.69 -0.37
C SER A 25 8.41 1.68 -0.72
N PHE A 26 8.56 0.44 -0.24
CA PHE A 26 7.68 -0.66 -0.57
C PHE A 26 6.21 -0.44 -0.14
N PRO A 27 5.91 0.17 1.03
CA PRO A 27 4.53 0.53 1.37
C PRO A 27 3.89 1.49 0.35
N GLU A 28 4.61 2.53 -0.05
CA GLU A 28 4.11 3.51 -1.00
C GLU A 28 3.83 2.85 -2.36
N ILE A 29 4.72 1.97 -2.84
CA ILE A 29 4.54 1.22 -4.09
C ILE A 29 3.30 0.32 -4.00
N TRP A 30 3.12 -0.41 -2.89
CA TRP A 30 1.98 -1.29 -2.70
C TRP A 30 0.64 -0.55 -2.83
N TYR A 31 0.49 0.57 -2.12
CA TYR A 31 -0.74 1.36 -2.16
C TYR A 31 -0.94 2.07 -3.50
N ILE A 32 0.14 2.52 -4.17
CA ILE A 32 0.04 3.04 -5.54
C ILE A 32 -0.56 1.98 -6.46
N THR A 33 -0.08 0.72 -6.40
CA THR A 33 -0.62 -0.37 -7.22
C THR A 33 -2.10 -0.60 -6.94
N LEU A 34 -2.51 -0.70 -5.67
CA LEU A 34 -3.92 -0.93 -5.31
C LEU A 34 -4.85 0.18 -5.79
N PHE A 35 -4.50 1.45 -5.51
CA PHE A 35 -5.32 2.58 -5.92
C PHE A 35 -5.29 2.82 -7.43
N SER A 36 -4.19 2.47 -8.12
CA SER A 36 -4.16 2.55 -9.59
C SER A 36 -5.07 1.53 -10.23
N LEU A 37 -5.12 0.29 -9.70
CA LEU A 37 -6.08 -0.73 -10.14
C LEU A 37 -7.53 -0.27 -9.92
N LEU A 38 -7.81 0.34 -8.77
CA LEU A 38 -9.12 0.91 -8.47
C LEU A 38 -9.49 2.02 -9.46
N VAL A 39 -8.59 2.98 -9.72
CA VAL A 39 -8.81 4.07 -10.68
C VAL A 39 -9.08 3.53 -12.09
N ILE A 40 -8.33 2.52 -12.55
CA ILE A 40 -8.54 1.92 -13.86
C ILE A 40 -9.93 1.26 -13.94
N SER A 41 -10.34 0.53 -12.89
CA SER A 41 -11.67 -0.09 -12.81
C SER A 41 -12.79 0.95 -12.82
N ASP A 42 -12.66 2.01 -12.02
CA ASP A 42 -13.68 3.07 -11.95
C ASP A 42 -13.79 3.82 -13.28
N ILE A 43 -12.66 4.13 -13.93
CA ILE A 43 -12.64 4.75 -15.26
C ILE A 43 -13.33 3.83 -16.29
N ALA A 44 -13.02 2.54 -16.29
CA ALA A 44 -13.68 1.59 -17.19
C ALA A 44 -15.20 1.57 -16.98
N CYS A 45 -15.65 1.61 -15.73
CA CYS A 45 -17.07 1.68 -15.39
C CYS A 45 -17.73 2.99 -15.82
N LEU A 46 -17.04 4.14 -15.73
CA LEU A 46 -17.55 5.41 -16.24
C LEU A 46 -17.80 5.37 -17.75
N PHE A 47 -16.96 4.67 -18.51
CA PHE A 47 -17.12 4.52 -19.96
C PHE A 47 -18.23 3.55 -20.35
N THR A 48 -18.54 2.54 -19.54
CA THR A 48 -19.58 1.53 -19.85
C THR A 48 -20.95 1.87 -19.28
N SER A 49 -21.00 2.47 -18.10
CA SER A 49 -22.23 2.70 -17.32
C SER A 49 -22.59 4.18 -17.19
N GLY A 50 -21.76 5.09 -17.72
CA GLY A 50 -21.97 6.53 -17.64
C GLY A 50 -21.58 7.16 -16.31
N TRP A 51 -21.81 8.47 -16.18
CA TRP A 51 -21.39 9.24 -15.01
C TRP A 51 -22.34 9.05 -13.83
N HIS A 52 -22.00 8.12 -12.94
CA HIS A 52 -22.60 8.02 -11.61
C HIS A 52 -21.78 8.82 -10.59
N SER A 53 -22.47 9.55 -9.70
CA SER A 53 -21.83 10.43 -8.71
C SER A 53 -20.89 9.67 -7.77
N GLY A 54 -21.26 8.45 -7.37
CA GLY A 54 -20.44 7.57 -6.54
C GLY A 54 -19.08 7.27 -7.16
N ASN A 55 -19.08 6.69 -8.36
CA ASN A 55 -17.85 6.32 -9.09
C ASN A 55 -16.97 7.54 -9.41
N THR A 56 -17.58 8.70 -9.66
CA THR A 56 -16.83 9.93 -9.92
C THR A 56 -16.04 10.37 -8.68
N VAL A 57 -16.69 10.35 -7.51
CA VAL A 57 -16.05 10.73 -6.24
C VAL A 57 -14.95 9.73 -5.87
N THR A 58 -15.19 8.42 -5.99
CA THR A 58 -14.19 7.39 -5.70
C THR A 58 -12.97 7.52 -6.60
N THR A 59 -13.18 7.80 -7.91
CA THR A 59 -12.09 8.03 -8.87
C THR A 59 -11.22 9.22 -8.45
N LEU A 60 -11.85 10.37 -8.13
CA LEU A 60 -11.12 11.59 -7.76
C LEU A 60 -10.33 11.42 -6.46
N VAL A 61 -10.94 10.81 -5.44
CA VAL A 61 -10.27 10.52 -4.16
C VAL A 61 -9.10 9.57 -4.38
N SER A 62 -9.28 8.51 -5.16
CA SER A 62 -8.24 7.53 -5.46
C SER A 62 -7.08 8.16 -6.22
N LEU A 63 -7.36 9.02 -7.20
CA LEU A 63 -6.35 9.76 -7.94
C LEU A 63 -5.54 10.69 -7.02
N ALA A 64 -6.22 11.43 -6.13
CA ALA A 64 -5.56 12.29 -5.16
C ALA A 64 -4.62 11.49 -4.23
N ILE A 65 -5.06 10.31 -3.77
CA ILE A 65 -4.23 9.40 -2.97
C ILE A 65 -2.99 8.94 -3.74
N VAL A 66 -3.14 8.52 -5.00
CA VAL A 66 -2.00 8.11 -5.84
C VAL A 66 -0.99 9.25 -6.00
N ILE A 67 -1.46 10.47 -6.27
CA ILE A 67 -0.59 11.65 -6.40
C ILE A 67 0.16 11.91 -5.09
N LEU A 68 -0.52 11.84 -3.94
CA LEU A 68 0.12 12.00 -2.63
C LEU A 68 1.19 10.93 -2.38
N LEU A 69 0.92 9.68 -2.73
CA LEU A 69 1.89 8.58 -2.59
C LEU A 69 3.11 8.76 -3.50
N LEU A 70 2.91 9.22 -4.75
CA LEU A 70 4.01 9.57 -5.64
C LEU A 70 4.83 10.74 -5.07
N MET A 71 4.19 11.78 -4.54
CA MET A 71 4.89 12.88 -3.87
C MET A 71 5.71 12.40 -2.67
N GLN A 72 5.21 11.45 -1.88
CA GLN A 72 5.98 10.85 -0.79
C GLN A 72 7.19 10.06 -1.27
N LEU A 73 7.05 9.35 -2.40
CA LEU A 73 8.11 8.55 -2.99
C LEU A 73 9.28 9.42 -3.47
N PHE A 74 9.00 10.57 -4.07
CA PHE A 74 10.02 11.46 -4.64
C PHE A 74 10.49 12.57 -3.70
N ARG A 75 9.58 13.17 -2.92
CA ARG A 75 9.85 14.39 -2.13
C ARG A 75 9.94 14.14 -0.62
N ASN A 76 9.84 12.88 -0.20
CA ASN A 76 9.96 12.43 1.19
C ASN A 76 9.11 13.24 2.19
N ASN A 77 7.85 13.53 1.83
CA ASN A 77 6.94 14.29 2.68
C ASN A 77 6.52 13.50 3.93
N THR A 78 7.08 13.86 5.09
CA THR A 78 6.84 13.18 6.38
C THR A 78 5.39 13.27 6.84
N TRP A 79 4.75 14.44 6.71
CA TRP A 79 3.37 14.66 7.16
C TRP A 79 2.37 13.80 6.42
N SER A 80 2.48 13.79 5.08
CA SER A 80 1.62 12.96 4.24
C SER A 80 1.81 11.47 4.55
N ARG A 81 3.06 11.04 4.80
CA ARG A 81 3.36 9.64 5.13
C ARG A 81 2.71 9.21 6.45
N PHE A 82 2.72 10.07 7.46
CA PHE A 82 2.03 9.82 8.73
C PHE A 82 0.50 9.75 8.54
N LEU A 83 -0.09 10.73 7.85
CA LEU A 83 -1.53 10.79 7.63
C LEU A 83 -2.05 9.58 6.85
N LEU A 84 -1.46 9.30 5.68
CA LEU A 84 -1.86 8.17 4.86
C LEU A 84 -1.53 6.83 5.52
N GLY A 85 -0.39 6.73 6.23
CA GLY A 85 -0.07 5.56 7.04
C GLY A 85 -1.14 5.26 8.09
N THR A 86 -1.62 6.29 8.79
CA THR A 86 -2.70 6.18 9.78
C THR A 86 -3.99 5.67 9.13
N ILE A 87 -4.45 6.37 8.08
CA ILE A 87 -5.69 6.02 7.37
C ILE A 87 -5.62 4.58 6.84
N PHE A 88 -4.51 4.19 6.23
CA PHE A 88 -4.36 2.86 5.67
C PHE A 88 -4.22 1.77 6.72
N THR A 89 -3.50 2.00 7.82
CA THR A 89 -3.42 1.02 8.92
C THR A 89 -4.80 0.78 9.54
N PHE A 90 -5.52 1.84 9.90
CA PHE A 90 -6.84 1.67 10.53
C PHE A 90 -7.89 1.18 9.55
N GLY A 91 -7.85 1.65 8.31
CA GLY A 91 -8.75 1.18 7.25
C GLY A 91 -8.54 -0.31 6.93
N SER A 92 -7.29 -0.75 6.79
CA SER A 92 -6.99 -2.17 6.56
C SER A 92 -7.29 -3.04 7.78
N LEU A 93 -7.08 -2.54 9.01
CA LEU A 93 -7.48 -3.25 10.23
C LEU A 93 -9.00 -3.44 10.29
N PHE A 94 -9.76 -2.38 9.99
CA PHE A 94 -11.22 -2.44 9.92
C PHE A 94 -11.67 -3.46 8.88
N MET A 95 -11.10 -3.42 7.67
CA MET A 95 -11.39 -4.40 6.61
C MET A 95 -11.01 -5.83 7.01
N PHE A 96 -9.91 -6.01 7.76
CA PHE A 96 -9.50 -7.32 8.24
C PHE A 96 -10.48 -7.88 9.27
N LEU A 97 -10.99 -7.04 10.17
CA LEU A 97 -12.03 -7.42 11.11
C LEU A 97 -13.36 -7.73 10.40
N ALA A 98 -13.73 -6.96 9.38
CA ALA A 98 -14.89 -7.23 8.55
C ALA A 98 -14.76 -8.57 7.82
N LEU A 99 -13.57 -8.87 7.27
CA LEU A 99 -13.29 -10.16 6.64
C LEU A 99 -13.41 -11.32 7.63
N LEU A 100 -12.89 -11.18 8.84
CA LEU A 100 -13.01 -12.21 9.89
C LEU A 100 -14.48 -12.41 10.31
N SER A 101 -15.24 -11.32 10.37
CA SER A 101 -16.68 -11.37 10.66
C SER A 101 -17.41 -12.15 9.56
N GLU A 102 -17.16 -11.84 8.30
CA GLU A 102 -17.75 -12.55 7.16
C GLU A 102 -17.32 -14.02 7.12
N TYR A 103 -16.05 -14.31 7.41
CA TYR A 103 -15.55 -15.69 7.49
C TYR A 103 -16.30 -16.52 8.56
N SER A 104 -16.70 -15.90 9.67
CA SER A 104 -17.42 -16.58 10.75
C SER A 104 -18.83 -17.06 10.36
N GLU A 105 -19.39 -16.53 9.28
CA GLU A 105 -20.70 -16.93 8.76
C GLU A 105 -20.64 -18.26 8.00
N PHE A 106 -19.44 -18.79 7.71
CA PHE A 106 -19.25 -20.06 7.01
C PHE A 106 -18.99 -21.21 7.99
N PRO A 107 -20.02 -21.99 8.39
CA PRO A 107 -19.90 -22.97 9.47
C PRO A 107 -18.95 -24.13 9.15
N LEU A 108 -18.78 -24.47 7.87
CA LEU A 108 -17.93 -25.58 7.44
C LEU A 108 -16.53 -25.13 6.99
N GLY A 109 -16.32 -23.84 6.73
CA GLY A 109 -15.04 -23.29 6.27
C GLY A 109 -14.52 -23.82 4.91
N THR A 110 -15.18 -24.80 4.32
CA THR A 110 -14.87 -25.42 3.01
C THR A 110 -15.69 -24.84 1.86
N GLU A 111 -16.57 -23.89 2.18
CA GLU A 111 -17.39 -23.23 1.17
C GLU A 111 -16.53 -22.37 0.25
N PRO A 112 -16.88 -22.25 -1.04
CA PRO A 112 -16.08 -21.49 -1.99
C PRO A 112 -15.79 -20.05 -1.53
N GLY A 113 -16.78 -19.39 -0.92
CA GLY A 113 -16.63 -18.05 -0.34
C GLY A 113 -15.61 -18.00 0.80
N ALA A 114 -15.69 -18.94 1.75
CA ALA A 114 -14.73 -19.07 2.84
C ALA A 114 -13.30 -19.29 2.34
N ILE A 115 -13.13 -20.15 1.32
CA ILE A 115 -11.82 -20.42 0.70
C ILE A 115 -11.29 -19.15 0.02
N THR A 116 -12.11 -18.40 -0.72
CA THR A 116 -11.68 -17.15 -1.36
C THR A 116 -11.28 -16.09 -0.34
N LEU A 117 -12.03 -15.94 0.75
CA LEU A 117 -11.68 -15.01 1.83
C LEU A 117 -10.33 -15.36 2.47
N LEU A 118 -10.05 -16.65 2.71
CA LEU A 118 -8.77 -17.10 3.23
C LEU A 118 -7.62 -16.98 2.22
N ALA A 119 -7.83 -17.38 0.97
CA ALA A 119 -6.78 -17.50 -0.03
C ALA A 119 -6.42 -16.16 -0.69
N VAL A 120 -7.37 -15.25 -0.81
CA VAL A 120 -7.19 -13.95 -1.48
C VAL A 120 -7.36 -12.81 -0.49
N GLY A 121 -8.45 -12.82 0.27
CA GLY A 121 -8.80 -11.73 1.18
C GLY A 121 -7.77 -11.53 2.29
N ILE A 122 -7.40 -12.58 3.03
CA ILE A 122 -6.40 -12.48 4.10
C ILE A 122 -5.04 -12.01 3.57
N PRO A 123 -4.45 -12.60 2.51
CA PRO A 123 -3.20 -12.11 1.97
C PRO A 123 -3.28 -10.66 1.50
N LEU A 124 -4.34 -10.28 0.79
CA LEU A 124 -4.49 -8.92 0.25
C LEU A 124 -4.63 -7.88 1.37
N ILE A 125 -5.55 -8.11 2.31
CA ILE A 125 -5.86 -7.17 3.38
C ILE A 125 -4.78 -7.20 4.46
N GLY A 126 -4.31 -8.38 4.85
CA GLY A 126 -3.25 -8.56 5.83
C GLY A 126 -1.92 -7.97 5.38
N PHE A 127 -1.54 -8.16 4.10
CA PHE A 127 -0.35 -7.53 3.55
C PHE A 127 -0.50 -6.01 3.48
N SER A 128 -1.69 -5.52 3.13
CA SER A 128 -2.00 -4.08 3.19
C SER A 128 -1.83 -3.54 4.61
N PHE A 129 -2.34 -4.23 5.62
CA PHE A 129 -2.16 -3.84 7.03
C PHE A 129 -0.69 -3.74 7.43
N LEU A 130 0.14 -4.73 7.06
CA LEU A 130 1.58 -4.69 7.31
C LEU A 130 2.25 -3.49 6.62
N MET A 131 1.87 -3.19 5.37
CA MET A 131 2.40 -2.03 4.65
C MET A 131 1.96 -0.72 5.25
N GLY A 132 0.69 -0.58 5.62
CA GLY A 132 0.15 0.60 6.29
C GLY A 132 0.89 0.84 7.60
N GLY A 133 1.02 -0.20 8.44
CA GLY A 133 1.76 -0.12 9.71
C GLY A 133 3.22 0.28 9.51
N LYS A 134 3.92 -0.31 8.55
CA LYS A 134 5.31 0.07 8.23
C LYS A 134 5.42 1.53 7.78
N MET A 135 4.46 2.00 6.98
CA MET A 135 4.38 3.39 6.52
C MET A 135 4.15 4.35 7.68
N LEU A 136 3.22 4.02 8.59
CA LEU A 136 2.90 4.78 9.79
C LEU A 136 4.12 4.87 10.72
N LEU A 137 4.74 3.74 11.07
CA LEU A 137 5.94 3.71 11.92
C LEU A 137 7.07 4.57 11.35
N LYS A 138 7.26 4.52 10.03
CA LYS A 138 8.24 5.37 9.33
C LYS A 138 7.85 6.85 9.39
N GLY A 139 6.56 7.18 9.25
CA GLY A 139 6.04 8.54 9.42
C GLY A 139 6.30 9.08 10.83
N ILE A 140 5.93 8.30 11.85
CA ILE A 140 6.13 8.63 13.27
C ILE A 140 7.62 8.86 13.56
N ARG A 141 8.50 7.93 13.17
CA ARG A 141 9.94 8.07 13.39
C ARG A 141 10.50 9.33 12.74
N ASN A 142 10.04 9.66 11.53
CA ASN A 142 10.49 10.85 10.82
C ASN A 142 9.98 12.14 11.48
N MET A 143 8.83 12.13 12.16
CA MET A 143 8.34 13.29 12.91
C MET A 143 9.15 13.54 14.19
N TYR A 144 9.54 12.49 14.90
CA TYR A 144 10.39 12.61 16.10
C TYR A 144 11.86 12.97 15.80
N ALA A 145 12.29 12.87 14.53
CA ALA A 145 13.63 13.24 14.10
C ALA A 145 13.72 14.69 13.56
N CYS A 146 12.60 15.41 13.54
CA CYS A 146 12.53 16.86 13.28
C CYS A 146 12.56 17.62 14.61
#